data_AF-A0AA42BSQ9-F1
#
_entry.id   AF-A0AA42BSQ9-F1
#
_cell.length_a   1.000
_cell.length_b   1.000
_cell.length_c   1.000
_cell.angle_alpha   90.00
_cell.angle_beta   90.00
_cell.angle_gamma   90.00
#
_symmetry.space_group_name_H-M   'P 1'
#
loop_
_entity.id
_entity.type
_entity.pdbx_description
1 polymer ?
#
loop_
_entity_poly.entity_id
_entity_poly.type
_entity_poly.pdbx_seq_one_letter_code
_entity_poly.pdbx_strand_id
1 'polypeptide(L)'
;MKQLKQSETIVSKRLRQLKVLVVLLLLLTAARVGYMKLLYTSEFAVKQKQTIEASGTSILANFRNAPNLAGFHAVTREEIIQNSKDDPSLLSVLAAVNQFCQKGCEGAPMLFFKEHTAIVLYQNKDGEQHAAQLQKSQNEWVNAGKAD
;
A
#
# COMPACT_ATOMS: atom_id res chain seq x y z
N MET A 1 -56.05 32.78 -12.18
CA MET A 1 -54.66 32.94 -12.67
C MET A 1 -53.62 33.38 -11.62
N LYS A 2 -53.95 33.55 -10.31
CA LYS A 2 -52.94 33.96 -9.29
C LYS A 2 -52.07 32.81 -8.75
N GLN A 3 -52.53 31.56 -8.84
CA GLN A 3 -51.85 30.38 -8.29
C GLN A 3 -50.58 29.96 -9.06
N LEU A 4 -50.57 30.12 -10.40
CA LEU A 4 -49.43 29.73 -11.24
C LEU A 4 -48.18 30.60 -11.02
N LYS A 5 -48.34 31.88 -10.65
CA LYS A 5 -47.22 32.81 -10.44
C LYS A 5 -46.47 32.59 -9.11
N GLN A 6 -47.15 32.04 -8.10
CA GLN A 6 -46.52 31.77 -6.80
C GLN A 6 -45.72 30.46 -6.78
N SER A 7 -46.10 29.47 -7.60
CA SER A 7 -45.34 28.21 -7.68
C SER A 7 -43.98 28.39 -8.37
N GLU A 8 -43.90 29.17 -9.45
CA GLU A 8 -42.62 29.48 -10.15
C GLU A 8 -41.60 30.17 -9.24
N THR A 9 -42.05 31.04 -8.35
CA THR A 9 -41.17 31.78 -7.43
C THR A 9 -40.64 30.92 -6.28
N ILE A 10 -41.40 29.91 -5.84
CA ILE A 10 -40.95 28.96 -4.80
C ILE A 10 -40.02 27.89 -5.39
N VAL A 11 -40.36 27.36 -6.57
CA VAL A 11 -39.54 26.36 -7.26
C VAL A 11 -38.19 26.95 -7.66
N SER A 12 -38.15 28.18 -8.18
CA SER A 12 -36.89 28.85 -8.54
C SER A 12 -35.98 29.14 -7.34
N LYS A 13 -36.53 29.49 -6.16
CA LYS A 13 -35.74 29.66 -4.92
C LYS A 13 -35.12 28.36 -4.45
N ARG A 14 -35.88 27.25 -4.45
CA ARG A 14 -35.37 25.92 -4.08
C ARG A 14 -34.32 25.42 -5.07
N LEU A 15 -34.54 25.66 -6.36
CA LEU A 15 -33.58 25.31 -7.41
C LEU A 15 -32.25 26.08 -7.26
N ARG A 16 -32.33 27.36 -6.85
CA ARG A 16 -31.15 28.19 -6.59
C ARG A 16 -30.36 27.70 -5.38
N GLN A 17 -31.03 27.32 -4.29
CA GLN A 17 -30.38 26.73 -3.12
C GLN A 17 -29.73 25.39 -3.43
N LEU A 18 -30.42 24.53 -4.21
CA LEU A 18 -29.87 23.25 -4.65
C LEU A 18 -28.60 23.42 -5.48
N LYS A 19 -28.58 24.37 -6.43
CA LYS A 19 -27.39 24.68 -7.24
C LYS A 19 -26.19 25.11 -6.39
N VAL A 20 -26.41 25.99 -5.40
CA VAL A 20 -25.34 26.43 -4.49
C VAL A 20 -24.80 25.26 -3.67
N LEU A 21 -25.68 24.38 -3.19
CA LEU A 21 -25.31 23.22 -2.38
C LEU A 21 -24.50 22.19 -3.19
N VAL A 22 -24.86 21.97 -4.45
CA VAL A 22 -24.11 21.10 -5.38
C VAL A 22 -22.73 21.67 -5.70
N VAL A 23 -22.63 22.98 -5.97
CA VAL A 23 -21.33 23.65 -6.22
C VAL A 23 -20.43 23.59 -4.98
N LEU A 24 -21.00 23.78 -3.79
CA LEU A 24 -20.27 23.67 -2.52
C LEU A 24 -19.71 22.24 -2.31
N LEU A 25 -20.52 21.22 -2.57
CA LEU A 25 -20.08 19.82 -2.50
C LEU A 25 -18.94 19.52 -3.49
N LEU A 26 -19.02 20.01 -4.73
CA LEU A 26 -17.97 19.86 -5.73
C LEU A 26 -16.66 20.55 -5.32
N LEU A 27 -16.74 21.72 -4.68
CA LEU A 27 -15.55 22.42 -4.18
C LEU A 27 -14.89 21.66 -3.03
N LEU A 28 -15.70 21.12 -2.11
CA LEU A 28 -15.20 20.31 -0.98
C LEU A 28 -14.52 19.03 -1.47
N THR A 29 -15.05 18.36 -2.48
CA THR A 29 -14.43 17.16 -3.04
C THR A 29 -13.14 17.50 -3.78
N ALA A 30 -13.11 18.56 -4.59
CA ALA A 30 -11.90 19.02 -5.27
C ALA A 30 -10.79 19.42 -4.28
N ALA A 31 -11.13 20.14 -3.20
CA ALA A 31 -10.20 20.49 -2.14
C ALA A 31 -9.65 19.25 -1.42
N ARG A 32 -10.51 18.26 -1.11
CA ARG A 32 -10.09 16.99 -0.52
C ARG A 32 -9.12 16.21 -1.42
N VAL A 33 -9.41 16.13 -2.72
CA VAL A 33 -8.55 15.43 -3.69
C VAL A 33 -7.22 16.17 -3.87
N GLY A 34 -7.25 17.49 -3.97
CA GLY A 34 -6.03 18.32 -4.05
C GLY A 34 -5.16 18.19 -2.80
N TYR A 35 -5.78 18.21 -1.62
CA TYR A 35 -5.09 18.05 -0.33
C TYR A 35 -4.46 16.65 -0.18
N MET A 36 -5.18 15.58 -0.56
CA MET A 36 -4.58 14.25 -0.62
C MET A 36 -3.41 14.23 -1.60
N LYS A 37 -3.56 14.78 -2.80
CA LYS A 37 -2.49 14.75 -3.81
C LYS A 37 -1.21 15.43 -3.30
N LEU A 38 -1.32 16.59 -2.64
CA LEU A 38 -0.22 17.32 -2.03
C LEU A 38 0.51 16.54 -0.93
N LEU A 39 -0.24 15.90 -0.04
CA LEU A 39 0.33 15.08 1.05
C LEU A 39 1.02 13.82 0.53
N TYR A 40 0.46 13.19 -0.51
CA TYR A 40 1.01 11.95 -1.06
C TYR A 40 2.26 12.18 -1.94
N THR A 41 2.42 13.35 -2.57
CA THR A 41 3.52 13.57 -3.51
C THR A 41 4.81 14.15 -2.91
N SER A 42 4.77 14.90 -1.81
CA SER A 42 5.87 15.84 -1.50
C SER A 42 6.82 15.43 -0.36
N GLU A 43 6.37 14.72 0.68
CA GLU A 43 7.28 14.34 1.78
C GLU A 43 7.08 12.92 2.31
N PHE A 44 5.87 12.37 2.28
CA PHE A 44 5.62 11.05 2.86
C PHE A 44 6.24 9.92 2.03
N ALA A 45 6.11 9.96 0.71
CA ALA A 45 6.69 8.95 -0.19
C ALA A 45 8.24 8.97 -0.16
N VAL A 46 8.85 10.14 0.03
CA VAL A 46 10.31 10.28 0.11
C VAL A 46 10.83 9.84 1.48
N LYS A 47 10.17 10.24 2.58
CA LYS A 47 10.50 9.77 3.93
C LYS A 47 10.29 8.27 4.08
N GLN A 48 9.26 7.69 3.46
CA GLN A 48 9.03 6.25 3.44
C GLN A 48 10.14 5.52 2.66
N LYS A 49 10.55 6.01 1.48
CA LYS A 49 11.69 5.44 0.72
C LYS A 49 13.00 5.49 1.51
N GLN A 50 13.34 6.63 2.09
CA GLN A 50 14.56 6.77 2.91
C GLN A 50 14.52 5.92 4.20
N THR A 51 13.34 5.77 4.81
CA THR A 51 13.15 4.90 5.98
C THR A 51 13.27 3.43 5.58
N ILE A 52 12.76 3.02 4.42
CA ILE A 52 12.89 1.64 3.91
C ILE A 52 14.36 1.32 3.58
N GLU A 53 15.11 2.24 2.96
CA GLU A 53 16.53 2.06 2.66
C GLU A 53 17.39 2.02 3.94
N ALA A 54 17.16 2.93 4.89
CA ALA A 54 17.89 2.96 6.16
C ALA A 54 17.53 1.79 7.09
N SER A 55 16.24 1.41 7.16
CA SER A 55 15.80 0.26 7.96
C SER A 55 16.23 -1.06 7.34
N GLY A 56 16.34 -1.13 6.01
CA GLY A 56 16.76 -2.36 5.36
C GLY A 56 18.20 -2.74 5.60
N THR A 57 19.09 -1.74 5.65
CA THR A 57 20.50 -1.96 6.03
C THR A 57 20.67 -2.31 7.51
N SER A 58 19.91 -1.69 8.42
CA SER A 58 20.01 -1.97 9.86
C SER A 58 19.37 -3.31 10.24
N ILE A 59 18.28 -3.71 9.59
CA ILE A 59 17.67 -5.01 9.79
C ILE A 59 18.61 -6.11 9.25
N LEU A 60 19.17 -5.97 8.04
CA LEU A 60 20.15 -6.95 7.53
C LEU A 60 21.38 -7.10 8.44
N ALA A 61 21.88 -6.01 9.03
CA ALA A 61 23.04 -6.05 9.90
C ALA A 61 22.81 -6.85 11.20
N ASN A 62 21.55 -7.00 11.61
CA ASN A 62 21.15 -7.74 12.81
C ASN A 62 20.78 -9.21 12.51
N PHE A 63 20.71 -9.60 11.23
CA PHE A 63 20.52 -11.00 10.83
C PHE A 63 21.83 -11.76 10.96
N ARG A 64 21.97 -12.55 12.02
CA ARG A 64 23.18 -13.35 12.30
C ARG A 64 23.51 -14.33 11.18
N ASN A 65 22.49 -14.84 10.49
CA ASN A 65 22.56 -15.67 9.29
C ASN A 65 21.71 -15.04 8.19
N ALA A 66 22.12 -13.86 7.70
CA ALA A 66 21.39 -13.21 6.61
C ALA A 66 21.45 -14.11 5.35
N PRO A 67 20.32 -14.40 4.70
CA PRO A 67 20.31 -15.20 3.49
C PRO A 67 21.10 -14.49 2.39
N ASN A 68 21.70 -15.25 1.48
CA ASN A 68 22.45 -14.66 0.37
C ASN A 68 21.50 -13.95 -0.61
N LEU A 69 21.46 -12.62 -0.53
CA LEU A 69 20.62 -11.77 -1.39
C LEU A 69 21.29 -11.40 -2.73
N ALA A 70 22.41 -12.03 -3.10
CA ALA A 70 23.08 -11.73 -4.36
C ALA A 70 22.17 -12.02 -5.58
N GLY A 71 21.90 -10.95 -6.35
CA GLY A 71 21.01 -10.98 -7.51
C GLY A 71 19.52 -10.92 -7.17
N PHE A 72 19.16 -10.73 -5.90
CA PHE A 72 17.80 -10.35 -5.51
C PHE A 72 17.63 -8.83 -5.60
N HIS A 73 16.44 -8.39 -6.00
CA HIS A 73 16.07 -6.98 -5.99
C HIS A 73 15.05 -6.71 -4.88
N ALA A 74 15.26 -5.65 -4.11
CA ALA A 74 14.31 -5.21 -3.09
C ALA A 74 13.07 -4.64 -3.78
N VAL A 75 11.89 -5.04 -3.31
CA VAL A 75 10.60 -4.60 -3.85
C VAL A 75 9.75 -4.09 -2.69
N THR A 76 9.08 -2.97 -2.91
CA THR A 76 8.16 -2.40 -1.91
C THR A 76 6.76 -3.00 -2.03
N ARG A 77 5.96 -2.90 -0.97
CA ARG A 77 4.55 -3.32 -1.00
C ARG A 77 3.78 -2.58 -2.10
N GLU A 78 4.03 -1.28 -2.24
CA GLU A 78 3.39 -0.44 -3.24
C GLU A 78 3.74 -0.89 -4.66
N GLU A 79 4.99 -1.26 -4.90
CA GLU A 79 5.46 -1.79 -6.18
C GLU A 79 4.82 -3.14 -6.50
N ILE A 80 4.66 -4.03 -5.52
CA ILE A 80 3.90 -5.29 -5.68
C ILE A 80 2.46 -5.00 -6.08
N ILE A 81 1.80 -4.05 -5.41
CA ILE A 81 0.41 -3.67 -5.74
C ILE A 81 0.32 -3.07 -7.14
N GLN A 82 1.28 -2.23 -7.54
CA GLN A 82 1.30 -1.66 -8.88
C GLN A 82 1.51 -2.73 -9.96
N ASN A 83 2.50 -3.60 -9.78
CA ASN A 83 2.86 -4.65 -10.72
C ASN A 83 1.82 -5.79 -10.75
N SER A 84 1.00 -5.93 -9.70
CA SER A 84 -0.08 -6.93 -9.67
C SER A 84 -1.18 -6.74 -10.71
N LYS A 85 -1.22 -5.56 -11.35
CA LYS A 85 -2.11 -5.30 -12.49
C LYS A 85 -1.73 -6.17 -13.69
N ASP A 86 -0.44 -6.42 -13.85
CA ASP A 86 0.12 -7.19 -14.96
C ASP A 86 0.39 -8.64 -14.55
N ASP A 87 0.78 -8.87 -13.29
CA ASP A 87 0.94 -10.21 -12.71
C ASP A 87 0.14 -10.38 -11.39
N PRO A 88 -1.12 -10.86 -11.47
CA PRO A 88 -1.98 -11.05 -10.30
C PRO A 88 -1.39 -12.00 -9.25
N SER A 89 -0.44 -12.88 -9.62
CA SER A 89 0.21 -13.79 -8.66
C SER A 89 0.92 -13.03 -7.54
N LEU A 90 1.39 -11.81 -7.81
CA LEU A 90 2.08 -10.97 -6.84
C LEU A 90 1.22 -10.63 -5.60
N LEU A 91 -0.11 -10.67 -5.71
CA LEU A 91 -0.99 -10.47 -4.55
C LEU A 91 -0.90 -11.62 -3.53
N SER A 92 -0.61 -12.84 -3.98
CA SER A 92 -0.42 -13.98 -3.08
C SER A 92 0.84 -13.84 -2.22
N VAL A 93 1.85 -13.08 -2.67
CA VAL A 93 3.01 -12.71 -1.84
C VAL A 93 2.54 -11.92 -0.62
N LEU A 94 1.67 -10.92 -0.82
CA LEU A 94 1.15 -10.11 0.29
C LEU A 94 0.32 -10.95 1.26
N ALA A 95 -0.43 -11.94 0.75
CA ALA A 95 -1.15 -12.89 1.57
C ALA A 95 -0.19 -13.74 2.42
N ALA A 96 0.88 -14.27 1.83
CA ALA A 96 1.90 -15.04 2.54
C ALA A 96 2.64 -14.20 3.59
N VAL A 97 3.00 -12.95 3.27
CA VAL A 97 3.61 -12.01 4.22
C VAL A 97 2.68 -11.74 5.40
N ASN A 98 1.39 -11.52 5.14
CA ASN A 98 0.41 -11.35 6.21
C ASN A 98 0.27 -12.60 7.08
N GLN A 99 0.45 -13.81 6.51
CA GLN A 99 0.47 -15.06 7.28
C GLN A 99 1.67 -15.11 8.23
N PHE A 100 2.87 -14.72 7.77
CA PHE A 100 4.06 -14.63 8.63
C PHE A 100 3.86 -13.66 9.79
N CYS A 101 3.17 -12.55 9.54
CA CYS A 101 2.87 -11.53 10.53
C CYS A 101 1.56 -11.74 11.30
N GLN A 102 0.94 -12.93 11.28
CA GLN A 102 -0.34 -13.17 11.99
C GLN A 102 -0.26 -12.91 13.50
N LYS A 103 0.87 -13.29 14.13
CA LYS A 103 1.11 -12.99 15.55
C LYS A 103 1.56 -11.54 15.78
N GLY A 104 1.82 -10.81 14.69
CA GLY A 104 2.29 -9.45 14.64
C GLY A 104 3.76 -9.37 14.25
N CYS A 105 4.07 -8.38 13.41
CA CYS A 105 5.43 -7.99 13.08
C CYS A 105 5.73 -6.60 13.65
N GLU A 106 6.97 -6.40 14.04
CA GLU A 106 7.50 -5.08 14.36
C GLU A 106 8.08 -4.45 13.09
N GLY A 107 7.61 -3.25 12.75
CA GLY A 107 7.98 -2.60 11.49
C GLY A 107 7.37 -3.24 10.23
N ALA A 108 7.79 -2.73 9.07
CA ALA A 108 7.36 -3.25 7.78
C ALA A 108 8.30 -4.37 7.32
N PRO A 109 7.78 -5.53 6.87
CA PRO A 109 8.61 -6.59 6.30
C PRO A 109 9.25 -6.13 4.98
N MET A 110 10.46 -6.61 4.73
CA MET A 110 11.18 -6.38 3.48
C MET A 110 11.05 -7.56 2.54
N LEU A 111 10.94 -7.25 1.26
CA LEU A 111 10.68 -8.22 0.21
C LEU A 111 11.78 -8.15 -0.84
N PHE A 112 12.34 -9.30 -1.16
CA PHE A 112 13.42 -9.44 -2.13
C PHE A 112 13.01 -10.48 -3.15
N PHE A 113 13.13 -10.18 -4.44
CA PHE A 113 12.73 -11.08 -5.52
C PHE A 113 13.90 -11.47 -6.40
N LYS A 114 13.88 -12.71 -6.90
CA LYS A 114 14.79 -13.22 -7.92
C LYS A 114 14.08 -14.32 -8.69
N GLU A 115 13.71 -14.03 -9.94
CA GLU A 115 13.00 -14.96 -10.82
C GLU A 115 11.75 -15.56 -10.15
N HIS A 116 11.79 -16.86 -9.81
CA HIS A 116 10.70 -17.61 -9.19
C HIS A 116 10.84 -17.76 -7.67
N THR A 117 11.78 -17.05 -7.06
CA THR A 117 12.05 -17.10 -5.63
C THR A 117 11.95 -15.71 -5.03
N ALA A 118 11.36 -15.61 -3.85
CA ALA A 118 11.32 -14.40 -3.07
C ALA A 118 11.73 -14.68 -1.63
N ILE A 119 12.38 -13.71 -0.99
CA ILE A 119 12.79 -13.76 0.40
C ILE A 119 12.07 -12.64 1.13
N VAL A 120 11.42 -13.01 2.23
CA VAL A 120 10.76 -12.08 3.15
C VAL A 120 11.60 -11.99 4.41
N LEU A 121 12.07 -10.79 4.73
CA LEU A 121 12.70 -10.51 6.01
C LEU A 121 11.73 -9.74 6.88
N TYR A 122 11.47 -10.24 8.08
CA TYR A 122 10.55 -9.61 9.01
C TYR A 122 11.03 -9.75 10.46
N GLN A 123 10.57 -8.85 11.31
CA GLN A 123 10.80 -8.92 12.75
C GLN A 123 9.48 -9.28 13.43
N ASN A 124 9.48 -10.26 14.33
CA ASN A 124 8.30 -10.57 15.13
C ASN A 124 8.10 -9.53 16.25
N LYS A 125 6.98 -9.61 16.97
CA LYS A 125 6.71 -8.72 18.12
C LYS A 125 7.71 -8.82 19.28
N ASP A 126 8.46 -9.92 19.34
CA ASP A 126 9.47 -10.16 20.37
C ASP A 126 10.83 -9.55 19.97
N GLY A 127 10.90 -8.86 18.83
CA GLY A 127 12.11 -8.25 18.29
C GLY A 127 13.04 -9.22 17.57
N GLU A 128 12.67 -10.49 17.44
CA GLU A 128 13.46 -11.51 16.74
C GLU A 128 13.33 -11.37 15.22
N GLN A 129 14.45 -11.57 14.53
CA GLN A 129 14.53 -11.44 13.09
C GLN A 129 14.38 -12.81 12.40
N HIS A 130 13.47 -12.88 11.43
CA HIS A 130 13.11 -14.11 10.71
C HIS A 130 13.18 -13.90 9.20
N ALA A 131 13.73 -14.90 8.51
CA ALA A 131 13.76 -14.97 7.06
C ALA A 131 12.87 -16.13 6.59
N ALA A 132 11.96 -15.84 5.66
CA ALA A 132 11.10 -16.84 5.04
C ALA A 132 11.28 -16.80 3.52
N GLN A 133 11.34 -17.98 2.91
CA GLN A 133 11.42 -18.11 1.47
C GLN A 133 10.04 -18.39 0.88
N LEU A 134 9.72 -17.69 -0.20
CA LEU A 134 8.56 -17.96 -1.05
C LEU A 134 9.04 -18.49 -2.39
N GLN A 135 8.31 -19.45 -2.94
CA GLN A 135 8.53 -19.96 -4.29
C GLN A 135 7.28 -19.71 -5.13
N LYS A 136 7.47 -19.24 -6.36
CA LYS A 136 6.39 -19.14 -7.34
C LYS A 136 6.01 -20.53 -7.82
N SER A 137 4.77 -20.93 -7.57
CA SER A 137 4.16 -22.15 -8.07
C SER A 137 2.97 -21.77 -8.94
N GLN A 138 3.09 -22.00 -10.25
CA GLN A 138 2.07 -21.63 -11.23
C GLN A 138 1.70 -20.13 -11.15
N ASN A 139 0.55 -19.83 -10.53
CA ASN A 139 -0.02 -18.49 -10.39
C ASN A 139 -0.02 -17.97 -8.94
N GLU A 140 0.65 -18.65 -8.02
CA GLU A 140 0.68 -18.26 -6.61
C GLU A 140 2.10 -18.37 -6.05
N TRP A 141 2.36 -17.58 -5.02
CA TRP A 141 3.58 -17.62 -4.23
C TRP A 141 3.27 -18.32 -2.93
N VAL A 142 3.97 -19.42 -2.69
CA VAL A 142 3.75 -20.27 -1.52
C VAL A 142 4.99 -20.29 -0.64
N ASN A 143 4.76 -20.45 0.67
CA ASN A 143 5.84 -20.61 1.63
C ASN A 143 6.63 -21.90 1.35
N ALA A 144 7.90 -21.75 1.01
CA ALA A 144 8.82 -22.85 0.76
C ALA A 144 9.55 -23.33 2.03
N GLY A 145 9.40 -22.62 3.14
CA GLY A 145 10.08 -22.90 4.42
C GLY A 145 11.06 -21.81 4.84
N LYS A 146 11.92 -22.13 5.81
CA LYS A 146 13.02 -21.25 6.23
C LYS A 146 14.04 -21.10 5.10
N ALA A 147 14.48 -19.88 4.86
CA ALA A 147 15.70 -19.63 4.09
C ALA A 147 16.89 -19.86 5.02
N ASP A 148 17.56 -21.00 4.88
CA ASP A 148 18.78 -21.32 5.64
C ASP A 148 20.01 -20.62 5.03
#